data_AF-A0A6P7F4L4-F1
#
_entry.id   AF-A0A6P7F4L4-F1
#
_cell.length_a   1.000
_cell.length_b   1.000
_cell.length_c   1.000
_cell.angle_alpha   90.00
_cell.angle_beta   90.00
_cell.angle_gamma   90.00
#
_symmetry.space_group_name_H-M   'P 1'
#
loop_
_entity.id
_entity.type
_entity.pdbx_description
1 polymer ?
#
loop_
_entity_poly.entity_id
_entity_poly.type
_entity_poly.pdbx_seq_one_letter_code
_entity_poly.pdbx_strand_id
1 'polypeptide(L)'
;MFRVLELLILIKLSRYIGGDVVQENISANVSDDTVTLEFQRSDGTLVTQLIDFRNEVQVLKSLILGEEERGQSQYQVMCFIFYFPKDSFISSDAMAKLRQKNPSAIRLPEEDLGRTNHSMDYVVLLKHAGIISPHISDMCSEAGVATYTLHEDVVKWATAQGF
;
A
#
# COMPACT_ATOMS: atom_id res chain seq x y z
N MET A 1 -13.78 -21.23 -7.17
CA MET A 1 -13.95 -20.79 -5.77
C MET A 1 -12.58 -20.31 -5.30
N PHE A 2 -12.23 -19.06 -5.62
CA PHE A 2 -10.94 -18.50 -5.24
C PHE A 2 -10.94 -18.30 -3.72
N ARG A 3 -9.98 -18.92 -3.03
CA ARG A 3 -9.74 -18.73 -1.59
C ARG A 3 -9.18 -17.32 -1.37
N VAL A 4 -10.06 -16.32 -1.43
CA VAL A 4 -9.73 -14.91 -1.17
C VAL A 4 -9.92 -14.65 0.32
N LEU A 5 -9.00 -15.09 1.18
CA LEU A 5 -8.96 -14.62 2.58
C LEU A 5 -7.64 -14.87 3.33
N GLU A 6 -6.53 -15.03 2.61
CA GLU A 6 -5.19 -14.97 3.19
C GLU A 6 -4.32 -14.06 2.32
N LEU A 7 -4.65 -12.76 2.31
CA LEU A 7 -3.72 -11.80 1.72
C LEU A 7 -2.64 -11.49 2.75
N LEU A 8 -1.45 -12.02 2.50
CA LEU A 8 -0.23 -11.74 3.26
C LEU A 8 0.12 -10.27 3.04
N ILE A 9 -0.35 -9.42 3.94
CA ILE A 9 -0.09 -7.97 3.91
C ILE A 9 1.36 -7.77 4.33
N LEU A 10 2.22 -7.73 3.32
CA LEU A 10 3.57 -7.23 3.44
C LEU A 10 3.44 -5.71 3.53
N ILE A 11 4.04 -5.09 4.55
CA ILE A 11 5.02 -3.99 4.41
C ILE A 11 5.18 -3.27 5.76
N LYS A 12 6.23 -3.67 6.48
CA LYS A 12 7.13 -2.77 7.19
C LYS A 12 8.51 -3.14 6.69
N LEU A 13 9.08 -2.33 5.78
CA LEU A 13 10.44 -2.44 5.20
C LEU A 13 11.17 -3.75 5.55
N SER A 14 10.71 -4.87 5.00
CA SER A 14 11.36 -6.15 5.19
C SER A 14 11.63 -6.72 3.82
N ARG A 15 12.88 -7.13 3.63
CA ARG A 15 13.24 -8.03 2.56
C ARG A 15 12.39 -9.27 2.78
N TYR A 16 11.31 -9.43 2.02
CA TYR A 16 10.63 -10.72 1.99
C TYR A 16 11.68 -11.76 1.58
N ILE A 17 11.99 -12.66 2.51
CA ILE A 17 13.08 -13.63 2.42
C ILE A 17 12.94 -14.38 1.09
N GLY A 18 13.80 -14.07 0.10
CA GLY A 18 13.75 -14.74 -1.20
C GLY A 18 14.21 -13.95 -2.43
N GLY A 19 14.38 -12.62 -2.35
CA GLY A 19 14.85 -11.84 -3.52
C GLY A 19 13.80 -11.68 -4.62
N ASP A 20 12.53 -11.62 -4.21
CA ASP A 20 11.36 -11.71 -5.08
C ASP A 20 10.94 -10.37 -5.73
N VAL A 21 11.79 -9.33 -5.66
CA VAL A 21 11.49 -7.98 -6.16
C VAL A 21 12.36 -7.68 -7.36
N VAL A 22 11.72 -7.44 -8.51
CA VAL A 22 12.38 -7.29 -9.81
C VAL A 22 12.74 -5.83 -10.09
N GLN A 23 11.93 -4.89 -9.59
CA GLN A 23 12.11 -3.45 -9.79
C GLN A 23 11.45 -2.68 -8.65
N GLU A 24 12.08 -1.59 -8.18
CA GLU A 24 11.56 -0.68 -7.16
C GLU A 24 11.65 0.76 -7.65
N ASN A 25 10.56 1.52 -7.50
CA ASN A 25 10.52 2.96 -7.74
C ASN A 25 9.96 3.66 -6.49
N ILE A 26 10.69 4.65 -5.96
CA ILE A 26 10.25 5.43 -4.79
C ILE A 26 10.20 6.90 -5.19
N SER A 27 9.04 7.52 -4.98
CA SER A 27 8.83 8.95 -5.18
C SER A 27 8.25 9.58 -3.91
N ALA A 28 8.48 10.88 -3.75
CA ALA A 28 7.96 11.65 -2.64
C ALA A 28 7.40 12.97 -3.16
N ASN A 29 6.26 13.38 -2.63
CA ASN A 29 5.64 14.67 -2.90
C ASN A 29 5.52 15.42 -1.57
N VAL A 30 6.39 16.41 -1.38
CA VAL A 30 6.47 17.19 -0.14
C VAL A 30 5.25 18.12 0.01
N SER A 31 4.65 18.58 -1.10
CA SER A 31 3.47 19.46 -1.07
C SER A 31 2.24 18.73 -0.54
N ASP A 32 2.03 17.50 -1.00
CA ASP A 32 0.92 16.65 -0.55
C ASP A 32 1.26 15.88 0.72
N ASP A 33 2.52 15.93 1.16
CA ASP A 33 3.08 15.16 2.27
C ASP A 33 2.86 13.65 2.09
N THR A 34 3.27 13.15 0.92
CA THR A 34 3.11 11.74 0.54
C THR A 34 4.41 11.09 0.07
N VAL A 35 4.48 9.77 0.22
CA VAL A 35 5.54 8.91 -0.35
C VAL A 35 4.88 7.73 -1.06
N THR A 36 5.34 7.44 -2.28
CA THR A 36 4.87 6.31 -3.08
C THR A 36 6.02 5.35 -3.35
N LEU A 37 5.80 4.07 -3.09
CA LEU A 37 6.68 2.97 -3.44
C LEU A 37 5.96 2.04 -4.42
N GLU A 38 6.58 1.76 -5.56
CA GLU A 38 6.07 0.82 -6.55
C GLU A 38 7.10 -0.29 -6.75
N PHE A 39 6.65 -1.54 -6.75
CA PHE A 39 7.51 -2.66 -7.05
C PHE A 39 6.79 -3.80 -7.72
N GLN A 40 7.55 -4.58 -8.49
CA GLN A 40 7.06 -5.81 -9.14
C GLN A 40 7.62 -7.03 -8.43
N ARG A 41 6.73 -7.95 -8.06
CA ARG A 41 7.09 -9.27 -7.53
C ARG A 41 7.48 -10.23 -8.67
N SER A 42 8.25 -11.27 -8.37
CA SER A 42 8.67 -12.26 -9.38
C SER A 42 7.50 -13.00 -10.04
N ASP A 43 6.38 -13.14 -9.32
CA ASP A 43 5.13 -13.72 -9.82
C ASP A 43 4.36 -12.78 -10.76
N GLY A 44 4.90 -11.59 -11.04
CA GLY A 44 4.29 -10.59 -11.91
C GLY A 44 3.34 -9.64 -11.19
N THR A 45 3.06 -9.86 -9.90
CA THR A 45 2.20 -8.95 -9.12
C THR A 45 2.83 -7.57 -9.01
N LEU A 46 2.10 -6.55 -9.41
CA LEU A 46 2.49 -5.15 -9.21
C LEU A 46 1.92 -4.66 -7.89
N VAL A 47 2.77 -4.07 -7.06
CA VAL A 47 2.39 -3.51 -5.77
C VAL A 47 2.72 -2.03 -5.76
N THR A 48 1.71 -1.21 -5.50
CA THR A 48 1.86 0.23 -5.28
C THR A 48 1.46 0.53 -3.85
N GLN A 49 2.38 1.11 -3.09
CA GLN A 49 2.15 1.60 -1.74
C GLN A 49 2.18 3.12 -1.75
N LEU A 50 1.18 3.74 -1.12
CA LEU A 50 1.14 5.16 -0.85
C LEU A 50 1.08 5.38 0.66
N ILE A 51 1.92 6.27 1.15
CA ILE A 51 1.92 6.76 2.52
C ILE A 51 1.46 8.22 2.49
N ASP A 52 0.34 8.52 3.12
CA ASP A 52 -0.21 9.85 3.33
C ASP A 52 0.02 10.27 4.78
N PHE A 53 1.07 11.06 5.02
CA PHE A 53 1.48 11.49 6.35
C PHE A 53 0.52 12.52 6.95
N ARG A 54 -0.20 13.27 6.11
CA ARG A 54 -1.15 14.28 6.56
C ARG A 54 -2.33 13.62 7.25
N ASN A 55 -2.84 12.54 6.66
CA ASN A 55 -4.02 11.83 7.16
C ASN A 55 -3.70 10.53 7.92
N GLU A 56 -2.42 10.17 8.07
CA GLU A 56 -1.98 8.94 8.75
C GLU A 56 -2.55 7.67 8.08
N VAL A 57 -2.54 7.66 6.74
CA VAL A 57 -3.11 6.59 5.92
C VAL A 57 -2.05 5.93 5.05
N GLN A 58 -1.99 4.61 5.11
CA GLN A 58 -1.23 3.78 4.18
C GLN A 58 -2.22 3.07 3.25
N VAL A 59 -2.01 3.20 1.94
CA VAL A 59 -2.77 2.48 0.92
C VAL A 59 -1.84 1.50 0.22
N LEU A 60 -2.25 0.25 0.15
CA LEU A 60 -1.57 -0.81 -0.58
C LEU A 60 -2.47 -1.30 -1.71
N LYS A 61 -2.10 -0.99 -2.95
CA LYS A 61 -2.74 -1.50 -4.17
C LYS A 61 -1.93 -2.70 -4.66
N SER A 62 -2.61 -3.82 -4.90
CA SER A 62 -2.04 -5.00 -5.52
C SER A 62 -2.78 -5.28 -6.82
N LEU A 63 -2.05 -5.33 -7.94
CA LEU A 63 -2.53 -5.79 -9.23
C LEU A 63 -1.93 -7.16 -9.50
N ILE A 64 -2.78 -8.16 -9.54
CA ILE A 64 -2.42 -9.56 -9.77
C ILE A 64 -2.86 -9.93 -11.19
N LEU A 65 -1.93 -10.45 -11.99
CA LEU A 65 -2.24 -10.94 -13.34
C LEU A 65 -3.07 -12.22 -13.23
N GLY A 66 -4.12 -12.32 -14.05
CA GLY A 66 -4.94 -13.53 -14.11
C GLY A 66 -4.44 -14.51 -15.17
N GLU A 67 -4.86 -15.76 -15.02
CA GLU A 67 -4.53 -16.83 -15.96
C GLU A 67 -5.60 -16.91 -17.06
N GLU A 68 -5.44 -16.12 -18.13
CA GLU A 68 -6.39 -16.08 -19.26
C GLU A 68 -6.60 -17.46 -19.91
N GLU A 69 -5.54 -18.28 -19.97
CA GLU A 69 -5.59 -19.68 -20.46
C GLU A 69 -6.52 -20.58 -19.63
N ARG A 70 -6.89 -20.14 -18.43
CA ARG A 70 -7.84 -20.81 -17.53
C ARG A 70 -9.17 -20.05 -17.43
N GLY A 71 -9.41 -19.09 -18.32
CA GLY A 71 -10.63 -18.28 -18.38
C GLY A 71 -10.75 -17.23 -17.28
N GLN A 72 -9.64 -16.83 -16.64
CA GLN A 72 -9.64 -15.71 -15.69
C GLN A 72 -9.64 -14.37 -16.42
N SER A 73 -9.97 -13.28 -15.71
CA SER A 73 -9.76 -11.93 -16.23
C SER A 73 -8.28 -11.65 -16.42
N GLN A 74 -7.93 -10.68 -17.28
CA GLN A 74 -6.54 -10.29 -17.53
C GLN A 74 -5.77 -9.95 -16.25
N TYR A 75 -6.44 -9.27 -15.31
CA TYR A 75 -5.90 -8.96 -13.99
C TYR A 75 -7.02 -8.78 -12.96
N GLN A 76 -6.63 -8.71 -11.69
CA GLN A 76 -7.45 -8.32 -10.55
C GLN A 76 -6.71 -7.25 -9.75
N VAL A 77 -7.42 -6.19 -9.37
CA VAL A 77 -6.89 -5.15 -8.47
C VAL A 77 -7.56 -5.26 -7.11
N MET A 78 -6.77 -5.16 -6.05
CA MET A 78 -7.23 -5.05 -4.67
C MET A 78 -6.53 -3.90 -3.98
N CYS A 79 -7.25 -3.21 -3.09
CA CYS A 79 -6.70 -2.18 -2.23
C CYS A 79 -6.88 -2.53 -0.76
N PHE A 80 -5.86 -2.21 0.04
CA PHE A 80 -5.85 -2.36 1.48
C PHE A 80 -5.46 -1.04 2.11
N ILE A 81 -6.27 -0.55 3.03
CA ILE A 81 -6.10 0.77 3.63
C ILE A 81 -5.88 0.57 5.12
N PHE A 82 -4.77 1.12 5.63
CA PHE A 82 -4.36 1.00 7.02
C PHE A 82 -4.12 2.36 7.65
N TYR A 83 -4.43 2.47 8.94
CA TYR A 83 -3.92 3.56 9.74
C TYR A 83 -2.44 3.30 10.06
N PHE A 84 -1.61 4.35 10.06
CA PHE A 84 -0.24 4.23 10.54
C PHE A 84 0.19 5.39 11.46
N PRO A 85 0.97 5.13 12.52
CA PRO A 85 1.59 6.18 13.31
C PRO A 85 2.70 6.91 12.54
N LYS A 86 2.76 8.25 12.58
CA LYS A 86 3.72 9.07 11.80
C LYS A 86 5.19 8.70 11.94
N ASP A 87 5.60 8.13 13.07
CA ASP A 87 6.97 7.68 13.35
C ASP A 87 7.32 6.32 12.70
N SER A 88 6.35 5.67 12.04
CA SER A 88 6.55 4.38 11.39
C SER A 88 7.27 4.46 10.04
N PHE A 89 7.38 5.64 9.44
CA PHE A 89 8.01 5.83 8.13
C PHE A 89 8.92 7.07 8.06
N ILE A 90 9.86 7.04 7.11
CA ILE A 90 10.68 8.20 6.74
C ILE A 90 9.77 9.25 6.07
N SER A 91 9.75 10.46 6.61
CA SER A 91 8.90 11.54 6.10
C SER A 91 9.14 11.88 4.63
N SER A 92 8.14 12.49 4.00
CA SER A 92 8.20 12.93 2.59
C SER A 92 9.40 13.85 2.31
N ASP A 93 9.68 14.82 3.19
CA ASP A 93 10.83 15.74 3.08
C ASP A 93 12.18 15.00 3.18
N ALA A 94 12.31 14.08 4.13
CA ALA A 94 13.51 13.27 4.27
C ALA A 94 13.72 12.36 3.04
N MET A 95 12.65 11.74 2.55
CA MET A 95 12.68 10.89 1.35
C MET A 95 13.07 11.70 0.10
N ALA A 96 12.49 12.88 -0.09
CA ALA A 96 12.84 13.78 -1.19
C ALA A 96 14.31 14.17 -1.15
N LYS A 97 14.85 14.54 0.02
CA LYS A 97 16.27 14.86 0.21
C LYS A 97 17.19 13.66 -0.05
N LEU A 98 16.79 12.46 0.39
CA LEU A 98 17.54 11.22 0.14
C LEU A 98 17.64 10.94 -1.36
N ARG A 99 16.53 11.09 -2.10
CA ARG A 99 16.46 10.83 -3.54
C ARG A 99 17.06 11.94 -4.40
N GLN A 100 17.09 13.19 -3.94
CA GLN A 100 17.85 14.25 -4.63
C GLN A 100 19.35 13.93 -4.72
N LYS A 101 19.92 13.35 -3.65
CA LYS A 101 21.33 12.99 -3.62
C LYS A 101 21.65 11.75 -4.46
N ASN A 102 20.76 10.76 -4.46
CA ASN A 102 20.91 9.54 -5.25
C ASN A 102 19.54 9.05 -5.78
N PRO A 103 19.13 9.50 -6.98
CA PRO A 103 17.82 9.17 -7.53
C PRO A 103 17.63 7.66 -7.73
N SER A 104 18.68 6.99 -8.22
CA SER A 104 18.70 5.57 -8.57
C SER A 104 19.29 4.67 -7.48
N ALA A 105 19.52 5.17 -6.25
CA ALA A 105 20.03 4.32 -5.18
C ALA A 105 19.04 3.20 -4.85
N ILE A 106 19.43 1.96 -5.15
CA ILE A 106 18.77 0.76 -4.65
C ILE A 106 19.36 0.50 -3.27
N ARG A 107 18.51 0.49 -2.24
CA ARG A 107 18.92 0.20 -0.85
C ARG A 107 18.39 -1.16 -0.46
N LEU A 108 19.25 -1.96 0.15
CA LEU A 108 18.82 -3.21 0.78
C LEU A 108 18.26 -2.88 2.17
N PRO A 109 17.15 -3.50 2.59
CA PRO A 109 16.67 -3.40 3.96
C PRO A 109 17.77 -3.83 4.94
N GLU A 110 17.99 -3.02 5.98
CA GLU A 110 18.99 -3.31 7.02
C GLU A 110 18.52 -4.45 7.95
N GLU A 111 17.21 -4.57 8.16
CA GLU A 111 16.58 -5.57 9.02
C GLU A 111 15.43 -6.29 8.31
N ASP A 112 15.19 -7.55 8.67
CA ASP A 112 14.02 -8.32 8.26
C ASP A 112 13.01 -8.34 9.42
N LEU A 113 11.98 -7.51 9.30
CA LEU A 113 10.89 -7.40 10.27
C LEU A 113 9.83 -8.52 10.14
N GLY A 114 10.03 -9.48 9.24
CA GLY A 114 9.14 -10.61 9.04
C GLY A 114 7.87 -10.27 8.28
N ARG A 115 6.84 -11.10 8.46
CA ARG A 115 5.53 -11.01 7.79
C ARG A 115 4.43 -10.82 8.82
N THR A 116 3.47 -9.97 8.50
CA THR A 116 2.27 -9.80 9.31
C THR A 116 1.05 -10.22 8.50
N ASN A 117 0.19 -11.04 9.11
CA ASN A 117 -1.06 -11.45 8.49
C ASN A 117 -2.16 -10.57 9.07
N HIS A 118 -2.91 -9.91 8.20
CA HIS A 118 -4.09 -9.16 8.57
C HIS A 118 -5.29 -9.81 7.89
N SER A 119 -6.37 -9.98 8.66
CA SER A 119 -7.67 -10.39 8.12
C SER A 119 -8.53 -9.16 8.03
N MET A 120 -8.81 -8.72 6.80
CA MET A 120 -9.60 -7.53 6.55
C MET A 120 -11.07 -7.82 6.77
N ASP A 121 -11.75 -6.98 7.55
CA ASP A 121 -13.12 -7.19 8.01
C ASP A 121 -14.10 -6.14 7.46
N TYR A 122 -13.61 -5.03 6.89
CA TYR A 122 -14.44 -3.97 6.32
C TYR A 122 -14.14 -3.71 4.85
N VAL A 123 -15.20 -3.39 4.09
CA VAL A 123 -15.10 -2.88 2.72
C VAL A 123 -15.25 -1.35 2.74
N VAL A 124 -14.33 -0.66 2.10
CA VAL A 124 -14.35 0.80 1.98
C VAL A 124 -15.10 1.20 0.71
N LEU A 125 -16.10 2.08 0.88
CA LEU A 125 -16.81 2.68 -0.24
C LEU A 125 -16.01 3.86 -0.79
N LEU A 126 -15.43 3.72 -1.99
CA LEU A 126 -14.55 4.73 -2.60
C LEU A 126 -15.17 6.13 -2.66
N LYS A 127 -16.48 6.22 -2.93
CA LYS A 127 -17.22 7.50 -2.96
C LYS A 127 -17.17 8.31 -1.66
N HIS A 128 -16.91 7.66 -0.52
CA HIS A 128 -16.79 8.30 0.78
C HIS A 128 -15.36 8.28 1.32
N ALA A 129 -14.42 7.63 0.63
CA ALA A 129 -13.07 7.40 1.14
C ALA A 129 -12.25 8.69 1.30
N GLY A 130 -12.66 9.79 0.64
CA GLY A 130 -12.04 11.11 0.80
C GLY A 130 -12.06 11.64 2.23
N ILE A 131 -12.96 11.14 3.10
CA ILE A 131 -12.94 11.47 4.54
C ILE A 131 -11.73 10.85 5.26
N ILE A 132 -11.21 9.72 4.77
CA ILE A 132 -10.04 9.04 5.33
C ILE A 132 -8.78 9.65 4.70
N SER A 133 -8.72 9.68 3.36
CA SER A 133 -7.66 10.34 2.62
C SER A 133 -8.15 10.69 1.21
N PRO A 134 -7.81 11.87 0.67
CA PRO A 134 -8.21 12.27 -0.68
C PRO A 134 -7.61 11.36 -1.76
N HIS A 135 -6.51 10.65 -1.48
CA HIS A 135 -5.79 9.85 -2.46
C HIS A 135 -6.41 8.47 -2.72
N ILE A 136 -7.27 7.98 -1.81
CA ILE A 136 -7.82 6.61 -1.89
C ILE A 136 -8.65 6.41 -3.16
N SER A 137 -9.50 7.38 -3.50
CA SER A 137 -10.42 7.22 -4.65
C SER A 137 -9.67 7.02 -5.96
N ASP A 138 -8.61 7.81 -6.17
CA ASP A 138 -7.82 7.74 -7.40
C ASP A 138 -6.97 6.47 -7.43
N MET A 139 -6.26 6.18 -6.33
CA MET A 139 -5.37 5.03 -6.23
C MET A 139 -6.11 3.70 -6.36
N CYS A 140 -7.33 3.61 -5.82
CA CYS A 140 -8.12 2.38 -5.76
C CYS A 140 -9.27 2.33 -6.76
N SER A 141 -9.33 3.26 -7.71
CA SER A 141 -10.38 3.35 -8.73
C SER A 141 -10.62 2.03 -9.49
N GLU A 142 -9.55 1.30 -9.82
CA GLU A 142 -9.61 0.00 -10.51
C GLU A 142 -9.97 -1.18 -9.60
N ALA A 143 -9.90 -1.03 -8.27
CA ALA A 143 -10.21 -2.10 -7.33
C ALA A 143 -11.72 -2.39 -7.23
N GLY A 144 -12.57 -1.50 -7.76
CA GLY A 144 -14.03 -1.65 -7.68
C GLY A 144 -14.49 -1.80 -6.23
N VAL A 145 -15.08 -2.95 -5.90
CA VAL A 145 -15.53 -3.29 -4.53
C VAL A 145 -14.45 -3.97 -3.68
N ALA A 146 -13.29 -4.29 -4.26
CA ALA A 146 -12.19 -4.97 -3.59
C ALA A 146 -11.23 -4.00 -2.89
N THR A 147 -11.81 -3.07 -2.11
CA THR A 147 -11.07 -2.12 -1.27
C THR A 147 -11.42 -2.39 0.18
N TYR A 148 -10.41 -2.71 0.99
CA TYR A 148 -10.60 -3.23 2.34
C TYR A 148 -9.85 -2.43 3.40
N THR A 149 -10.37 -2.44 4.62
CA THR A 149 -9.70 -1.88 5.80
C THR A 149 -9.99 -2.74 7.04
N LEU A 150 -9.35 -2.39 8.16
CA LEU A 150 -9.57 -3.00 9.46
C LEU A 150 -10.53 -2.16 10.30
N HIS A 151 -11.39 -2.79 11.10
CA HIS A 151 -12.25 -2.09 12.06
C HIS A 151 -11.46 -1.15 12.99
N GLU A 152 -10.31 -1.63 13.49
CA GLU A 152 -9.47 -0.86 14.41
C GLU A 152 -8.93 0.44 13.79
N ASP A 153 -8.70 0.46 12.48
CA ASP A 153 -8.20 1.64 11.78
C ASP A 153 -9.32 2.66 11.55
N VAL A 154 -10.54 2.19 11.29
CA VAL A 154 -11.73 3.05 11.24
C VAL A 154 -11.94 3.77 12.57
N VAL A 155 -11.79 3.06 13.70
CA VAL A 155 -11.91 3.66 15.04
C VAL A 155 -10.83 4.73 15.28
N LYS A 156 -9.59 4.48 14.83
CA LYS A 156 -8.50 5.45 14.95
C LYS A 156 -8.77 6.71 14.13
N TRP A 157 -9.19 6.59 12.87
CA TRP A 157 -9.52 7.75 12.03
C TRP A 157 -10.73 8.53 12.57
N ALA A 158 -11.77 7.84 13.04
CA ALA A 158 -12.93 8.50 13.64
C ALA A 158 -12.53 9.35 14.87
N THR A 159 -11.68 8.78 15.74
CA THR A 159 -11.18 9.49 16.93
C THR A 159 -10.29 10.68 16.56
N ALA A 160 -9.40 10.53 15.57
CA ALA A 160 -8.50 11.59 15.13
C ALA A 160 -9.25 12.79 14.53
N GLN A 161 -10.43 12.55 13.95
CA GLN A 161 -11.29 13.58 13.36
C GLN A 161 -12.27 14.22 14.37
N GLY A 162 -12.24 13.79 15.64
CA GLY A 162 -13.05 14.36 16.71
C GLY A 162 -14.53 13.97 16.67
N PHE A 163 -14.85 12.80 16.09
CA PHE A 163 -16.19 12.21 16.13
C PHE A 163 -16.43 11.38 17.40
#